data_AF-A0A225DIY0-F1
#
_entry.id   AF-A0A225DIY0-F1
#
_cell.length_a   1.000
_cell.length_b   1.000
_cell.length_c   1.000
_cell.angle_alpha   90.00
_cell.angle_beta   90.00
_cell.angle_gamma   90.00
#
_symmetry.space_group_name_H-M   'P 1'
#
loop_
_entity.id
_entity.type
_entity.pdbx_description
1 polymer ?
#
loop_
_entity_poly.entity_id
_entity_poly.type
_entity_poly.pdbx_seq_one_letter_code
_entity_poly.pdbx_strand_id
1 'polypeptide(L)'
;MTRLLRPLAAAAAVIGAASLGAYAVSPDAEPLVPKPVAAAAVPAPPAPAAPAAKPADLKYAVDPKPLGDPVKKGLKYLADNQQADGGWAQGGGWRTGGNGGRIEGKDVADPSDVGNSCIALLAFLRAGNTPTQGDYKDVVRKGLRFVCNTVEKAGTDDLYVTDVRNTQLQSKIGPFADTFLSTLVLSEMKGKGGDDEKRLVACLDKTITKIAKHQKDDGTFANNGGWAPVLSQGVANKALARARLNGAPVSDATFARATKNSVDSAKGVATTGVTAATGSVDVVAIRSSVVPTAGPAAPVSPGGPGMAASRSATIGGAFKGDAGVPLYSLSQGVTNGQDVLNSVNADAEKAKRVIADPKASKDEKQAAQKTLEQRDELAKENVAAQSQAAGQFRNPDFVRGFGSNGGEEFLSFLNISEMMVVKGGTEWKEWDGKMQDTVPKAQDKDGSWSGHHCITGKTFCTSAALLVLLADRTQFPDDVIKAAREDARKAAEVKAAEEKKAAEEKKVEEKK
;
A
#
# COMPACT_ATOMS: atom_id res chain seq x y z
N MET A 1 -47.79 70.41 22.71
CA MET A 1 -48.47 69.97 23.95
C MET A 1 -49.46 68.85 23.60
N THR A 2 -49.67 67.89 24.52
CA THR A 2 -50.65 66.76 24.53
C THR A 2 -50.39 65.58 23.56
N ARG A 3 -49.86 64.44 24.03
CA ARG A 3 -50.52 63.15 24.48
C ARG A 3 -51.19 62.38 23.31
N LEU A 4 -51.10 61.06 23.07
CA LEU A 4 -50.94 59.80 23.84
C LEU A 4 -50.22 58.75 22.94
N LEU A 5 -49.25 57.92 23.37
CA LEU A 5 -49.32 56.63 24.11
C LEU A 5 -50.34 55.59 23.61
N ARG A 6 -49.83 54.50 22.99
CA ARG A 6 -50.54 53.24 22.69
C ARG A 6 -50.31 52.21 23.82
N PRO A 7 -51.29 51.35 24.15
CA PRO A 7 -51.19 50.35 25.21
C PRO A 7 -50.68 48.98 24.73
N LEU A 8 -50.27 48.22 25.74
CA LEU A 8 -49.74 46.86 25.79
C LEU A 8 -50.85 45.81 26.00
N ALA A 9 -50.47 44.55 25.75
CA ALA A 9 -50.97 43.30 26.34
C ALA A 9 -52.27 42.70 25.72
N ALA A 10 -52.50 41.38 25.71
CA ALA A 10 -51.90 40.29 26.49
C ALA A 10 -52.18 38.91 25.85
N ALA A 11 -51.29 37.96 26.16
CA ALA A 11 -51.50 36.55 26.58
C ALA A 11 -52.35 35.58 25.70
N ALA A 12 -52.08 34.28 25.63
CA ALA A 12 -51.42 33.37 26.55
C ALA A 12 -50.90 32.12 25.81
N ALA A 13 -49.79 31.56 26.29
CA ALA A 13 -49.38 30.19 25.99
C ALA A 13 -48.96 29.50 27.29
N VAL A 14 -49.56 28.34 27.56
CA VAL A 14 -49.32 27.40 28.66
C VAL A 14 -49.67 26.01 28.11
N ILE A 15 -49.01 24.87 28.35
CA ILE A 15 -47.76 24.36 28.94
C ILE A 15 -47.68 22.90 28.42
N GLY A 16 -46.48 22.32 28.27
CA GLY A 16 -46.34 20.88 28.04
C GLY A 16 -44.90 20.35 28.01
N ALA A 17 -44.31 20.26 29.21
CA ALA A 17 -43.00 19.73 29.63
C ALA A 17 -42.17 18.80 28.70
N ALA A 18 -40.88 19.14 28.55
CA ALA A 18 -39.77 18.18 28.52
C ALA A 18 -38.52 18.84 29.16
N SER A 19 -37.88 18.09 30.05
CA SER A 19 -36.85 18.47 31.01
C SER A 19 -35.51 18.89 30.40
N LEU A 20 -35.04 20.10 30.75
CA LEU A 20 -33.67 20.58 30.58
C LEU A 20 -32.93 20.50 31.91
N GLY A 21 -31.90 19.64 32.00
CA GLY A 21 -30.89 19.72 33.04
C GLY A 21 -29.87 20.79 32.67
N ALA A 22 -29.81 21.87 33.45
CA ALA A 22 -28.85 22.95 33.31
C ALA A 22 -27.47 22.48 33.81
N TYR A 23 -26.45 22.55 32.94
CA TYR A 23 -25.05 22.55 33.38
C TYR A 23 -24.69 23.97 33.81
N ALA A 24 -24.60 24.18 35.13
CA ALA A 24 -24.00 25.37 35.72
C ALA A 24 -22.48 25.31 35.51
N VAL A 25 -21.92 26.35 34.92
CA VAL A 25 -20.47 26.58 34.83
C VAL A 25 -20.01 27.14 36.17
N SER A 26 -19.19 26.39 36.90
CA SER A 26 -18.55 26.85 38.14
C SER A 26 -17.34 27.74 37.79
N PRO A 27 -17.17 28.92 38.40
CA PRO A 27 -16.09 29.85 38.05
C PRO A 27 -14.70 29.54 38.64
N ASP A 28 -14.51 28.39 39.29
CA ASP A 28 -13.23 28.01 39.93
C ASP A 28 -12.56 26.75 39.33
N ALA A 29 -12.69 26.52 38.01
CA ALA A 29 -11.95 25.44 37.34
C ALA A 29 -10.54 25.92 36.95
N GLU A 30 -9.54 25.55 37.76
CA GLU A 30 -8.13 25.68 37.39
C GLU A 30 -7.85 25.03 36.02
N PRO A 31 -6.94 25.61 35.21
CA PRO A 31 -6.57 25.03 33.92
C PRO A 31 -6.01 23.63 34.12
N LEU A 32 -6.53 22.67 33.33
CA LEU A 32 -6.04 21.30 33.29
C LEU A 32 -4.60 21.28 32.78
N VAL A 33 -3.64 21.40 33.69
CA VAL A 33 -2.25 21.02 33.47
C VAL A 33 -2.24 19.49 33.33
N PRO A 34 -1.84 18.92 32.18
CA PRO A 34 -1.75 17.48 32.04
C PRO A 34 -0.76 16.94 33.08
N LYS A 35 -1.23 16.00 33.92
CA LYS A 35 -0.38 15.29 34.87
C LYS A 35 0.79 14.64 34.13
N PRO A 36 2.02 14.68 34.67
CA PRO A 36 3.15 13.98 34.08
C PRO A 36 2.80 12.50 33.94
N VAL A 37 2.69 12.03 32.70
CA VAL A 37 2.66 10.60 32.40
C VAL A 37 3.98 10.05 32.94
N ALA A 38 3.91 9.05 33.82
CA ALA A 38 5.09 8.33 34.28
C ALA A 38 5.91 7.95 33.05
N ALA A 39 7.16 8.42 33.00
CA ALA A 39 8.05 8.19 31.87
C ALA A 39 8.10 6.69 31.57
N ALA A 40 7.47 6.28 30.47
CA ALA A 40 7.72 4.98 29.89
C ALA A 40 9.24 4.89 29.70
N ALA A 41 9.84 3.82 30.22
CA ALA A 41 11.27 3.60 30.10
C ALA A 41 11.67 3.81 28.64
N VAL A 42 12.60 4.76 28.43
CA VAL A 42 13.22 5.00 27.13
C VAL A 42 13.71 3.64 26.64
N PRO A 43 13.25 3.14 25.47
CA PRO A 43 13.78 1.89 24.93
C PRO A 43 15.29 2.05 24.81
N ALA A 44 16.02 1.00 25.24
CA ALA A 44 17.48 1.00 25.22
C ALA A 44 18.01 1.52 23.87
N PRO A 45 19.12 2.28 23.86
CA PRO A 45 19.71 2.79 22.62
C PRO A 45 19.88 1.64 21.62
N PRO A 46 19.66 1.89 20.32
CA PRO A 46 19.72 0.85 19.31
C PRO A 46 21.05 0.12 19.42
N ALA A 47 20.99 -1.20 19.45
CA ALA A 47 22.18 -2.04 19.35
C ALA A 47 23.03 -1.56 18.15
N PRO A 48 24.37 -1.55 18.26
CA PRO A 48 25.23 -1.09 17.18
C PRO A 48 24.82 -1.77 15.88
N ALA A 49 24.66 -0.96 14.83
CA ALA A 49 24.23 -1.42 13.51
C ALA A 49 25.05 -2.65 13.11
N ALA A 50 24.35 -3.75 12.82
CA ALA A 50 24.99 -4.96 12.32
C ALA A 50 25.87 -4.57 11.11
N PRO A 51 27.10 -5.11 10.99
CA PRO A 51 27.97 -4.80 9.86
C PRO A 51 27.23 -5.06 8.55
N ALA A 52 27.30 -4.11 7.62
CA ALA A 52 26.59 -4.16 6.35
C ALA A 52 26.90 -5.50 5.65
N ALA A 53 25.88 -6.34 5.50
CA ALA A 53 26.02 -7.61 4.80
C ALA A 53 26.45 -7.36 3.35
N LYS A 54 27.27 -8.27 2.80
CA LYS A 54 27.65 -8.25 1.38
C LYS A 54 26.37 -8.15 0.52
N PRO A 55 26.30 -7.28 -0.51
CA PRO A 55 25.12 -7.18 -1.37
C PRO A 55 24.75 -8.54 -1.93
N ALA A 56 23.48 -8.92 -1.83
CA ALA A 56 22.99 -10.16 -2.41
C ALA A 56 23.15 -10.12 -3.94
N ASP A 57 23.53 -11.24 -4.55
CA ASP A 57 23.50 -11.38 -6.01
C ASP A 57 22.03 -11.50 -6.44
N LEU A 58 21.49 -10.39 -6.95
CA LEU A 58 20.06 -10.26 -7.26
C LEU A 58 19.78 -10.72 -8.70
N LYS A 59 18.82 -11.65 -8.83
CA LYS A 59 18.38 -12.24 -10.11
C LYS A 59 16.91 -11.95 -10.39
N TYR A 60 16.52 -12.08 -11.65
CA TYR A 60 15.12 -12.12 -12.03
C TYR A 60 14.55 -13.52 -11.78
N ALA A 61 13.35 -13.60 -11.21
CA ALA A 61 12.70 -14.88 -10.94
C ALA A 61 12.15 -15.56 -12.20
N VAL A 62 11.96 -14.80 -13.27
CA VAL A 62 11.59 -15.24 -14.61
C VAL A 62 12.41 -14.46 -15.63
N ASP A 63 12.51 -14.94 -16.86
CA ASP A 63 13.22 -14.22 -17.91
C ASP A 63 12.49 -12.90 -18.25
N PRO A 64 13.17 -11.74 -18.16
CA PRO A 64 12.57 -10.47 -18.53
C PRO A 64 12.14 -10.44 -19.99
N LYS A 65 10.92 -10.00 -20.24
CA LYS A 65 10.43 -9.75 -21.59
C LYS A 65 11.16 -8.53 -22.19
N PRO A 66 11.34 -8.48 -23.52
CA PRO A 66 11.74 -7.25 -24.20
C PRO A 66 10.79 -6.10 -23.86
N LEU A 67 11.31 -4.88 -23.77
CA LEU A 67 10.47 -3.71 -23.50
C LEU A 67 9.53 -3.47 -24.70
N GLY A 68 8.23 -3.62 -24.48
CA GLY A 68 7.21 -3.32 -25.48
C GLY A 68 7.04 -1.82 -25.72
N ASP A 69 6.38 -1.46 -26.82
CA ASP A 69 6.11 -0.07 -27.17
C ASP A 69 5.35 0.73 -26.10
N PRO A 70 4.34 0.17 -25.40
CA PRO A 70 3.68 0.88 -24.31
C PRO A 70 4.67 1.28 -23.20
N VAL A 71 5.57 0.38 -22.83
CA VAL A 71 6.61 0.64 -21.82
C VAL A 71 7.55 1.75 -22.30
N LYS A 72 8.04 1.67 -23.54
CA LYS A 72 8.96 2.69 -24.10
C LYS A 72 8.30 4.07 -24.13
N LYS A 73 7.03 4.16 -24.52
CA LYS A 73 6.27 5.42 -24.53
C LYS A 73 6.08 5.97 -23.11
N GLY A 74 5.77 5.13 -22.13
CA GLY A 74 5.65 5.56 -20.73
C GLY A 74 6.96 6.06 -20.14
N LEU A 75 8.07 5.36 -20.39
CA LEU A 75 9.40 5.81 -19.96
C LEU A 75 9.78 7.13 -20.62
N LYS A 76 9.49 7.30 -21.92
CA LYS A 76 9.71 8.54 -22.63
C LYS A 76 8.87 9.68 -22.04
N TYR A 77 7.59 9.44 -21.77
CA TYR A 77 6.73 10.42 -21.11
C TYR A 77 7.32 10.89 -19.78
N LEU A 78 7.74 9.95 -18.91
CA LEU A 78 8.38 10.31 -17.64
C LEU A 78 9.66 11.12 -17.88
N ALA A 79 10.52 10.72 -18.81
CA ALA A 79 11.75 11.45 -19.09
C ALA A 79 11.49 12.88 -19.60
N ASP A 80 10.53 13.06 -20.50
CA ASP A 80 10.15 14.36 -21.05
C ASP A 80 9.51 15.28 -19.99
N ASN A 81 8.96 14.72 -18.90
CA ASN A 81 8.29 15.46 -17.82
C ASN A 81 9.13 15.56 -16.53
N GLN A 82 10.42 15.18 -16.56
CA GLN A 82 11.34 15.46 -15.46
C GLN A 82 11.63 16.98 -15.41
N GLN A 83 11.53 17.58 -14.22
CA GLN A 83 11.80 19.01 -14.06
C GLN A 83 13.30 19.32 -13.99
N ALA A 84 13.64 20.60 -14.09
CA ALA A 84 15.02 21.07 -14.09
C ALA A 84 15.79 20.72 -12.81
N ASP A 85 15.10 20.57 -11.67
CA ASP A 85 15.66 20.15 -10.39
C ASP A 85 15.91 18.63 -10.29
N GLY A 86 15.51 17.88 -11.32
CA GLY A 86 15.64 16.42 -11.41
C GLY A 86 14.45 15.65 -10.84
N GLY A 87 13.51 16.30 -10.17
CA GLY A 87 12.31 15.66 -9.64
C GLY A 87 11.18 15.57 -10.66
N TRP A 88 10.09 14.95 -10.22
CA TRP A 88 8.82 14.92 -10.94
C TRP A 88 7.72 15.49 -10.06
N ALA A 89 6.82 16.21 -10.69
CA ALA A 89 5.59 16.70 -10.08
C ALA A 89 4.43 15.73 -10.33
N GLN A 90 3.21 16.11 -9.95
CA GLN A 90 2.05 15.22 -10.02
C GLN A 90 1.53 15.04 -11.46
N GLY A 91 1.84 15.99 -12.36
CA GLY A 91 1.49 15.93 -13.77
C GLY A 91 0.13 16.58 -14.04
N GLY A 92 0.07 17.90 -13.99
CA GLY A 92 -1.07 18.70 -14.44
C GLY A 92 -1.87 19.41 -13.33
N GLY A 93 -1.31 19.53 -12.13
CA GLY A 93 -1.99 20.19 -11.01
C GLY A 93 -1.45 19.80 -9.64
N TRP A 94 -1.78 20.60 -8.64
CA TRP A 94 -1.23 20.52 -7.29
C TRP A 94 -2.28 20.75 -6.22
N ARG A 95 -2.01 20.25 -5.01
CA ARG A 95 -2.90 20.30 -3.84
C ARG A 95 -4.27 19.69 -4.06
N THR A 96 -4.88 19.33 -2.94
CA THR A 96 -6.25 18.87 -2.88
C THR A 96 -7.14 20.08 -2.53
N GLY A 97 -8.19 20.31 -3.33
CA GLY A 97 -9.21 21.32 -3.05
C GLY A 97 -10.19 20.86 -1.95
N GLY A 98 -11.10 21.75 -1.54
CA GLY A 98 -12.07 21.48 -0.46
C GLY A 98 -13.03 20.31 -0.72
N ASN A 99 -13.12 19.82 -1.96
CA ASN A 99 -13.92 18.66 -2.37
C ASN A 99 -13.11 17.34 -2.40
N GLY A 100 -11.84 17.33 -2.00
CA GLY A 100 -11.00 16.13 -2.02
C GLY A 100 -10.42 15.77 -3.40
N GLY A 101 -10.68 16.58 -4.43
CA GLY A 101 -10.11 16.48 -5.77
C GLY A 101 -8.85 17.32 -5.94
N ARG A 102 -8.02 16.99 -6.95
CA ARG A 102 -6.80 17.76 -7.26
C ARG A 102 -7.17 19.10 -7.89
N ILE A 103 -6.44 20.17 -7.55
CA ILE A 103 -6.57 21.45 -8.24
C ILE A 103 -5.70 21.38 -9.49
N GLU A 104 -6.32 21.51 -10.66
CA GLU A 104 -5.66 21.37 -11.96
C GLU A 104 -5.80 22.65 -12.77
N GLY A 105 -4.87 22.86 -13.70
CA GLY A 105 -4.89 24.02 -14.58
C GLY A 105 -3.50 24.49 -14.96
N LYS A 106 -3.41 25.20 -16.10
CA LYS A 106 -2.15 25.69 -16.67
C LYS A 106 -1.37 26.64 -15.75
N ASP A 107 -2.07 27.35 -14.87
CA ASP A 107 -1.51 28.36 -13.96
C ASP A 107 -1.37 27.82 -12.53
N VAL A 108 -1.67 26.53 -12.31
CA VAL A 108 -1.50 25.88 -11.00
C VAL A 108 -0.04 25.46 -10.85
N ALA A 109 0.60 25.91 -9.77
CA ALA A 109 1.96 25.48 -9.44
C ALA A 109 2.01 23.96 -9.34
N ASP A 110 2.93 23.27 -10.02
CA ASP A 110 3.10 21.81 -9.95
C ASP A 110 4.58 21.51 -9.69
N PRO A 111 5.11 21.82 -8.48
CA PRO A 111 6.53 21.58 -8.18
C PRO A 111 6.81 20.09 -8.00
N SER A 112 8.07 19.71 -8.20
CA SER A 112 8.54 18.35 -7.93
C SER A 112 8.22 17.91 -6.50
N ASP A 113 7.75 16.67 -6.34
CA ASP A 113 7.50 16.04 -5.04
C ASP A 113 8.20 14.68 -4.91
N VAL A 114 8.47 14.28 -3.66
CA VAL A 114 9.33 13.13 -3.37
C VAL A 114 8.64 11.81 -3.74
N GLY A 115 7.37 11.63 -3.38
CA GLY A 115 6.64 10.41 -3.68
C GLY A 115 6.53 10.11 -5.18
N ASN A 116 6.16 11.10 -5.99
CA ASN A 116 6.11 10.95 -7.45
C ASN A 116 7.50 10.70 -8.04
N SER A 117 8.53 11.40 -7.55
CA SER A 117 9.90 11.19 -8.00
C SER A 117 10.42 9.78 -7.65
N CYS A 118 10.10 9.25 -6.48
CA CYS A 118 10.53 7.93 -6.04
C CYS A 118 9.91 6.81 -6.89
N ILE A 119 8.61 6.89 -7.18
CA ILE A 119 7.96 5.86 -8.00
C ILE A 119 8.41 5.93 -9.46
N ALA A 120 8.66 7.13 -10.00
CA ALA A 120 9.24 7.30 -11.35
C ALA A 120 10.65 6.69 -11.43
N LEU A 121 11.50 6.95 -10.44
CA LEU A 121 12.82 6.32 -10.33
C LEU A 121 12.74 4.81 -10.27
N LEU A 122 11.81 4.26 -9.49
CA LEU A 122 11.61 2.82 -9.38
C LEU A 122 11.21 2.22 -10.74
N ALA A 123 10.36 2.90 -11.52
CA ALA A 123 9.99 2.47 -12.87
C ALA A 123 11.20 2.45 -13.82
N PHE A 124 12.05 3.48 -13.82
CA PHE A 124 13.28 3.51 -14.61
C PHE A 124 14.26 2.41 -14.20
N LEU A 125 14.43 2.19 -12.89
CA LEU A 125 15.26 1.13 -12.33
C LEU A 125 14.78 -0.24 -12.81
N ARG A 126 13.47 -0.49 -12.70
CA ARG A 126 12.85 -1.74 -13.12
C ARG A 126 12.98 -1.95 -14.63
N ALA A 127 12.97 -0.88 -15.43
CA ALA A 127 13.25 -0.92 -16.87
C ALA A 127 14.74 -1.15 -17.23
N GLY A 128 15.63 -1.24 -16.24
CA GLY A 128 17.07 -1.50 -16.44
C GLY A 128 17.94 -0.25 -16.56
N ASN A 129 17.46 0.91 -16.11
CA ASN A 129 18.23 2.16 -16.11
C ASN A 129 18.75 2.44 -14.70
N THR A 130 20.04 2.77 -14.60
CA THR A 130 20.68 3.21 -13.35
C THR A 130 21.37 4.56 -13.61
N PRO A 131 21.88 5.28 -12.59
CA PRO A 131 22.70 6.47 -12.81
C PRO A 131 23.91 6.27 -13.75
N THR A 132 24.32 5.03 -14.03
CA THR A 132 25.49 4.68 -14.84
C THR A 132 25.18 3.83 -16.07
N GLN A 133 23.97 3.29 -16.20
CA GLN A 133 23.59 2.32 -17.25
C GLN A 133 22.21 2.62 -17.84
N GLY A 134 21.99 2.20 -19.09
CA GLY A 134 20.74 2.38 -19.82
C GLY A 134 20.60 3.74 -20.50
N ASP A 135 19.62 3.84 -21.39
CA ASP A 135 19.37 5.02 -22.22
C ASP A 135 18.94 6.24 -21.39
N TYR A 136 18.29 6.00 -20.25
CA TYR A 136 17.81 7.04 -19.34
C TYR A 136 18.74 7.30 -18.15
N LYS A 137 20.03 6.93 -18.24
CA LYS A 137 20.98 7.05 -17.11
C LYS A 137 21.06 8.44 -16.49
N ASP A 138 20.99 9.49 -17.31
CA ASP A 138 21.07 10.87 -16.83
C ASP A 138 19.77 11.33 -16.15
N VAL A 139 18.62 10.81 -16.61
CA VAL A 139 17.32 11.00 -15.96
C VAL A 139 17.34 10.36 -14.57
N VAL A 140 17.81 9.12 -14.46
CA VAL A 140 17.93 8.41 -13.18
C VAL A 140 18.91 9.11 -12.23
N ARG A 141 20.07 9.56 -12.74
CA ARG A 141 21.06 10.29 -11.92
C ARG A 141 20.48 11.58 -11.33
N LYS A 142 19.79 12.38 -12.14
CA LYS A 142 19.14 13.62 -11.68
C LYS A 142 18.05 13.34 -10.65
N GLY A 143 17.21 12.34 -10.89
CA GLY A 143 16.16 11.95 -9.96
C GLY A 143 16.69 11.44 -8.62
N LEU A 144 17.72 10.59 -8.64
CA LEU A 144 18.37 10.12 -7.40
C LEU A 144 18.91 11.31 -6.60
N ARG A 145 19.57 12.25 -7.27
CA ARG A 145 20.09 13.47 -6.61
C ARG A 145 18.99 14.34 -6.05
N PHE A 146 17.84 14.47 -6.72
CA PHE A 146 16.67 15.17 -6.19
C PHE A 146 16.17 14.53 -4.89
N VAL A 147 15.99 13.20 -4.87
CA VAL A 147 15.55 12.47 -3.67
C VAL A 147 16.57 12.64 -2.54
N CYS A 148 17.86 12.41 -2.80
CA CYS A 148 18.91 12.58 -1.81
C CYS A 148 18.99 14.02 -1.27
N ASN A 149 18.94 15.04 -2.14
CA ASN A 149 18.94 16.45 -1.75
C ASN A 149 17.82 16.76 -0.75
N THR A 150 16.64 16.17 -0.97
CA THR A 150 15.45 16.42 -0.17
C THR A 150 15.55 15.69 1.18
N VAL A 151 15.91 14.40 1.16
CA VAL A 151 16.12 13.59 2.37
C VAL A 151 17.23 14.16 3.27
N GLU A 152 18.31 14.67 2.70
CA GLU A 152 19.42 15.27 3.45
C GLU A 152 18.98 16.51 4.23
N LYS A 153 18.19 17.38 3.60
CA LYS A 153 17.68 18.62 4.20
C LYS A 153 16.65 18.38 5.30
N ALA A 154 15.89 17.29 5.23
CA ALA A 154 14.84 17.00 6.20
C ALA A 154 15.36 16.89 7.64
N GLY A 155 14.57 17.34 8.62
CA GLY A 155 14.89 17.13 10.04
C GLY A 155 14.91 15.65 10.44
N THR A 156 15.30 15.35 11.68
CA THR A 156 15.38 13.97 12.22
C THR A 156 14.29 13.63 13.24
N ASP A 157 13.43 14.60 13.58
CA ASP A 157 12.52 14.48 14.72
C ASP A 157 11.13 13.96 14.37
N ASP A 158 10.63 14.32 13.19
CA ASP A 158 9.38 13.80 12.64
C ASP A 158 9.63 12.70 11.61
N LEU A 159 8.56 12.16 11.01
CA LEU A 159 8.64 11.12 9.99
C LEU A 159 8.73 11.69 8.56
N TYR A 160 8.69 13.01 8.37
CA TYR A 160 8.69 13.62 7.03
C TYR A 160 10.10 13.73 6.42
N VAL A 161 10.19 13.58 5.10
CA VAL A 161 11.46 13.71 4.34
C VAL A 161 11.50 14.91 3.40
N THR A 162 10.46 15.73 3.38
CA THR A 162 10.33 16.89 2.47
C THR A 162 9.56 18.00 3.16
N ASP A 163 9.62 19.24 2.69
CA ASP A 163 8.73 20.34 3.12
C ASP A 163 7.50 20.48 2.20
N VAL A 164 7.50 19.77 1.07
CA VAL A 164 6.34 19.66 0.19
C VAL A 164 5.22 18.92 0.92
N ARG A 165 4.08 19.59 1.04
CA ARG A 165 2.89 19.10 1.75
C ARG A 165 1.64 19.21 0.91
N ASN A 166 0.67 18.37 1.27
CA ASN A 166 -0.66 18.31 0.68
C ASN A 166 -0.64 17.89 -0.79
N THR A 167 0.30 17.02 -1.19
CA THR A 167 0.20 16.36 -2.49
C THR A 167 -1.04 15.45 -2.50
N GLN A 168 -1.54 15.11 -3.69
CA GLN A 168 -2.64 14.16 -3.81
C GLN A 168 -2.22 12.81 -3.23
N LEU A 169 -0.99 12.37 -3.52
CA LEU A 169 -0.44 11.13 -2.98
C LEU A 169 -0.47 11.11 -1.44
N GLN A 170 0.02 12.17 -0.79
CA GLN A 170 -0.05 12.31 0.67
C GLN A 170 -1.49 12.30 1.20
N SER A 171 -2.39 12.99 0.51
CA SER A 171 -3.81 13.06 0.93
C SER A 171 -4.52 11.71 0.79
N LYS A 172 -4.16 10.93 -0.23
CA LYS A 172 -4.85 9.67 -0.56
C LYS A 172 -4.32 8.50 0.24
N ILE A 173 -3.00 8.28 0.24
CA ILE A 173 -2.43 7.10 0.90
C ILE A 173 -1.67 7.42 2.18
N GLY A 174 -1.52 8.70 2.53
CA GLY A 174 -1.05 9.11 3.85
C GLY A 174 0.16 10.04 3.82
N PRO A 175 0.31 10.90 4.84
CA PRO A 175 1.29 12.00 4.84
C PRO A 175 2.74 11.53 4.80
N PHE A 176 3.02 10.27 5.13
CA PHE A 176 4.37 9.70 5.14
C PHE A 176 4.68 8.83 3.92
N ALA A 177 3.81 8.82 2.90
CA ALA A 177 4.03 8.10 1.65
C ALA A 177 5.39 8.43 1.02
N ASP A 178 5.80 9.69 1.05
CA ASP A 178 7.12 10.14 0.56
C ASP A 178 8.28 9.42 1.25
N THR A 179 8.22 9.27 2.58
CA THR A 179 9.27 8.61 3.38
C THR A 179 9.35 7.12 3.08
N PHE A 180 8.20 6.47 2.97
CA PHE A 180 8.13 5.03 2.70
C PHE A 180 8.58 4.72 1.26
N LEU A 181 8.16 5.50 0.27
CA LEU A 181 8.59 5.36 -1.12
C LEU A 181 10.08 5.70 -1.30
N SER A 182 10.59 6.72 -0.58
CA SER A 182 12.03 7.02 -0.56
C SER A 182 12.83 5.83 -0.05
N THR A 183 12.39 5.23 1.06
CA THR A 183 13.06 4.05 1.63
C THR A 183 13.02 2.89 0.65
N LEU A 184 11.88 2.64 -0.01
CA LEU A 184 11.76 1.57 -0.99
C LEU A 184 12.72 1.77 -2.17
N VAL A 185 12.68 2.91 -2.85
CA VAL A 185 13.51 3.12 -4.05
C VAL A 185 15.00 3.15 -3.70
N LEU A 186 15.39 3.79 -2.59
CA LEU A 186 16.78 3.81 -2.13
C LEU A 186 17.25 2.39 -1.76
N SER A 187 16.38 1.57 -1.17
CA SER A 187 16.72 0.17 -0.87
C SER A 187 17.00 -0.65 -2.14
N GLU A 188 16.20 -0.47 -3.19
CA GLU A 188 16.36 -1.22 -4.45
C GLU A 188 17.52 -0.71 -5.32
N MET A 189 17.86 0.57 -5.18
CA MET A 189 18.98 1.22 -5.84
C MET A 189 20.32 1.00 -5.10
N LYS A 190 20.32 0.49 -3.86
CA LYS A 190 21.56 0.19 -3.12
C LYS A 190 22.48 -0.74 -3.92
N GLY A 191 23.74 -0.35 -4.06
CA GLY A 191 24.74 -0.99 -4.92
C GLY A 191 24.69 -0.58 -6.39
N LYS A 192 23.79 0.35 -6.76
CA LYS A 192 23.57 0.81 -8.15
C LYS A 192 23.62 2.34 -8.26
N GLY A 193 23.98 3.07 -7.20
CA GLY A 193 23.99 4.53 -7.16
C GLY A 193 25.11 5.22 -7.95
N GLY A 194 26.12 4.47 -8.42
CA GLY A 194 27.29 5.03 -9.09
C GLY A 194 28.08 5.95 -8.14
N ASP A 195 28.46 7.13 -8.62
CA ASP A 195 29.18 8.13 -7.81
C ASP A 195 28.40 8.59 -6.58
N ASP A 196 27.06 8.51 -6.63
CA ASP A 196 26.16 8.90 -5.54
C ASP A 196 25.89 7.73 -4.56
N GLU A 197 26.55 6.56 -4.67
CA GLU A 197 26.27 5.38 -3.83
C GLU A 197 26.40 5.66 -2.33
N LYS A 198 27.49 6.31 -1.88
CA LYS A 198 27.68 6.65 -0.46
C LYS A 198 26.54 7.54 0.06
N ARG A 199 26.11 8.46 -0.80
CA ARG A 199 25.06 9.42 -0.51
C ARG A 199 23.69 8.75 -0.44
N LEU A 200 23.40 7.85 -1.38
CA LEU A 200 22.23 7.00 -1.40
C LEU A 200 22.12 6.18 -0.10
N VAL A 201 23.21 5.53 0.32
CA VAL A 201 23.23 4.72 1.55
C VAL A 201 22.96 5.60 2.79
N ALA A 202 23.57 6.77 2.88
CA ALA A 202 23.30 7.69 3.99
C ALA A 202 21.83 8.16 4.03
N CYS A 203 21.23 8.43 2.87
CA CYS A 203 19.80 8.74 2.78
C CYS A 203 18.93 7.56 3.21
N LEU A 204 19.25 6.34 2.77
CA LEU A 204 18.54 5.12 3.14
C LEU A 204 18.59 4.89 4.66
N ASP A 205 19.76 5.02 5.28
CA ASP A 205 19.94 4.87 6.72
C ASP A 205 19.11 5.91 7.49
N LYS A 206 19.05 7.15 6.98
CA LYS A 206 18.23 8.22 7.57
C LYS A 206 16.75 7.90 7.49
N THR A 207 16.23 7.43 6.35
CA THR A 207 14.81 7.11 6.23
C THR A 207 14.41 5.88 7.04
N ILE A 208 15.26 4.83 7.08
CA ILE A 208 15.06 3.67 7.97
C ILE A 208 15.03 4.12 9.44
N THR A 209 15.95 4.99 9.84
CA THR A 209 16.00 5.52 11.22
C THR A 209 14.72 6.27 11.59
N LYS A 210 14.22 7.13 10.69
CA LYS A 210 12.94 7.84 10.91
C LYS A 210 11.78 6.85 11.03
N ILE A 211 11.69 5.87 10.13
CA ILE A 211 10.68 4.80 10.22
C ILE A 211 10.76 4.08 11.57
N ALA A 212 11.95 3.61 11.97
CA ALA A 212 12.15 2.89 13.22
C ALA A 212 11.77 3.70 14.47
N LYS A 213 12.07 5.01 14.47
CA LYS A 213 11.76 5.95 15.57
C LYS A 213 10.26 6.19 15.76
N HIS A 214 9.48 6.18 14.67
CA HIS A 214 8.05 6.53 14.71
C HIS A 214 7.11 5.34 14.55
N GLN A 215 7.64 4.13 14.37
CA GLN A 215 6.85 2.91 14.31
C GLN A 215 6.35 2.50 15.71
N LYS A 216 5.04 2.29 15.85
CA LYS A 216 4.42 1.77 17.07
C LYS A 216 4.64 0.27 17.19
N ASP A 217 4.36 -0.29 18.37
CA ASP A 217 4.49 -1.73 18.67
C ASP A 217 3.67 -2.64 17.74
N ASP A 218 2.54 -2.15 17.22
CA ASP A 218 1.70 -2.84 16.24
C ASP A 218 2.21 -2.71 14.78
N GLY A 219 3.35 -2.07 14.58
CA GLY A 219 3.98 -1.81 13.29
C GLY A 219 3.41 -0.63 12.50
N THR A 220 2.35 0.02 12.99
CA THR A 220 1.73 1.17 12.33
C THR A 220 2.29 2.51 12.81
N PHE A 221 1.89 3.60 12.15
CA PHE A 221 2.41 4.95 12.41
C PHE A 221 1.29 5.89 12.87
N ALA A 222 1.53 6.63 13.96
CA ALA A 222 0.61 7.67 14.40
C ALA A 222 0.47 8.74 13.33
N ASN A 223 -0.74 9.27 13.14
CA ASN A 223 -1.07 10.32 12.17
C ASN A 223 -0.84 9.96 10.69
N ASN A 224 -0.62 8.68 10.35
CA ASN A 224 -0.61 8.24 8.96
C ASN A 224 -2.04 8.02 8.42
N GLY A 225 -2.88 9.05 8.54
CA GLY A 225 -4.26 9.03 8.03
C GLY A 225 -4.31 9.32 6.53
N GLY A 226 -5.44 9.03 5.88
CA GLY A 226 -5.65 9.27 4.46
C GLY A 226 -6.96 8.62 4.00
N TRP A 227 -7.20 8.63 2.69
CA TRP A 227 -8.30 7.87 2.10
C TRP A 227 -8.07 6.35 2.23
N ALA A 228 -6.92 5.86 1.75
CA ALA A 228 -6.50 4.47 1.78
C ALA A 228 -5.10 4.31 2.42
N PRO A 229 -4.90 4.66 3.71
CA PRO A 229 -3.60 4.63 4.38
C PRO A 229 -2.98 3.23 4.49
N VAL A 230 -3.77 2.17 4.32
CA VAL A 230 -3.26 0.79 4.25
C VAL A 230 -2.22 0.63 3.14
N LEU A 231 -2.34 1.38 2.05
CA LEU A 231 -1.42 1.32 0.92
C LEU A 231 -0.02 1.85 1.29
N SER A 232 0.07 3.01 1.96
CA SER A 232 1.38 3.53 2.40
C SER A 232 1.96 2.72 3.55
N GLN A 233 1.13 2.19 4.45
CA GLN A 233 1.57 1.24 5.48
C GLN A 233 2.23 0.01 4.83
N GLY A 234 1.62 -0.54 3.80
CA GLY A 234 2.19 -1.70 3.12
C GLY A 234 3.43 -1.38 2.29
N VAL A 235 3.54 -0.16 1.73
CA VAL A 235 4.81 0.34 1.16
C VAL A 235 5.90 0.43 2.24
N ALA A 236 5.58 0.85 3.47
CA ALA A 236 6.54 0.90 4.57
C ALA A 236 7.07 -0.49 4.95
N ASN A 237 6.17 -1.47 5.11
CA ASN A 237 6.54 -2.86 5.42
C ASN A 237 7.42 -3.46 4.31
N LYS A 238 7.01 -3.27 3.05
CA LYS A 238 7.79 -3.67 1.87
C LYS A 238 9.16 -3.02 1.85
N ALA A 239 9.24 -1.70 2.08
CA ALA A 239 10.49 -0.97 2.10
C ALA A 239 11.47 -1.50 3.15
N LEU A 240 11.00 -1.81 4.36
CA LEU A 240 11.81 -2.41 5.42
C LEU A 240 12.29 -3.82 5.05
N ALA A 241 11.41 -4.64 4.47
CA ALA A 241 11.77 -5.98 4.00
C ALA A 241 12.82 -5.93 2.86
N ARG A 242 12.64 -5.04 1.88
CA ARG A 242 13.60 -4.86 0.77
C ARG A 242 14.91 -4.24 1.22
N ALA A 243 14.88 -3.31 2.17
CA ALA A 243 16.06 -2.76 2.81
C ALA A 243 16.88 -3.86 3.50
N ARG A 244 16.24 -4.70 4.31
CA ARG A 244 16.91 -5.83 4.97
C ARG A 244 17.46 -6.84 3.96
N LEU A 245 16.66 -7.21 2.96
CA LEU A 245 17.05 -8.12 1.88
C LEU A 245 18.30 -7.62 1.12
N ASN A 246 18.39 -6.31 0.90
CA ASN A 246 19.51 -5.67 0.22
C ASN A 246 20.65 -5.27 1.19
N GLY A 247 20.63 -5.76 2.43
CA GLY A 247 21.70 -5.62 3.41
C GLY A 247 21.82 -4.22 4.01
N ALA A 248 20.73 -3.45 4.05
CA ALA A 248 20.65 -2.22 4.85
C ALA A 248 20.36 -2.56 6.33
N PRO A 249 20.76 -1.69 7.28
CA PRO A 249 20.71 -1.99 8.71
C PRO A 249 19.31 -1.80 9.30
N VAL A 250 18.39 -2.72 8.97
CA VAL A 250 17.06 -2.79 9.61
C VAL A 250 17.16 -3.65 10.86
N SER A 251 16.95 -3.05 12.04
CA SER A 251 17.01 -3.78 13.32
C SER A 251 15.93 -4.88 13.40
N ASP A 252 16.25 -5.96 14.10
CA ASP A 252 15.31 -7.08 14.27
C ASP A 252 13.99 -6.65 14.91
N ALA A 253 14.03 -5.70 15.86
CA ALA A 253 12.82 -5.15 16.47
C ALA A 253 11.94 -4.38 15.46
N THR A 254 12.55 -3.56 14.60
CA THR A 254 11.82 -2.82 13.54
C THR A 254 11.23 -3.78 12.53
N PHE A 255 12.01 -4.77 12.11
CA PHE A 255 11.56 -5.79 11.17
C PHE A 255 10.44 -6.65 11.77
N ALA A 256 10.55 -7.08 13.03
CA ALA A 256 9.53 -7.87 13.72
C ALA A 256 8.17 -7.14 13.79
N ARG A 257 8.17 -5.82 14.01
CA ARG A 257 6.92 -5.03 14.01
C ARG A 257 6.31 -4.93 12.60
N ALA A 258 7.12 -4.80 11.55
CA ALA A 258 6.64 -4.84 10.17
C ALA A 258 6.09 -6.24 9.80
N THR A 259 6.76 -7.30 10.23
CA THR A 259 6.30 -8.69 10.08
C THR A 259 4.97 -8.91 10.77
N LYS A 260 4.85 -8.51 12.04
CA LYS A 260 3.60 -8.60 12.81
C LYS A 260 2.46 -7.87 12.09
N ASN A 261 2.69 -6.64 11.65
CA ASN A 261 1.69 -5.86 10.94
C ASN A 261 1.24 -6.53 9.63
N SER A 262 2.18 -7.11 8.88
CA SER A 262 1.90 -7.81 7.62
C SER A 262 1.07 -9.07 7.86
N VAL A 263 1.45 -9.89 8.85
CA VAL A 263 0.74 -11.11 9.25
C VAL A 263 -0.67 -10.80 9.76
N ASP A 264 -0.81 -9.82 10.65
CA ASP A 264 -2.12 -9.43 11.19
C ASP A 264 -3.03 -8.88 10.09
N SER A 265 -2.48 -8.12 9.15
CA SER A 265 -3.22 -7.60 8.00
C SER A 265 -3.68 -8.73 7.07
N ALA A 266 -2.81 -9.71 6.78
CA ALA A 266 -3.19 -10.90 6.00
C ALA A 266 -4.28 -11.73 6.70
N LYS A 267 -4.18 -11.92 8.02
CA LYS A 267 -5.19 -12.63 8.84
C LYS A 267 -6.52 -11.90 8.90
N GLY A 268 -6.51 -10.57 8.99
CA GLY A 268 -7.73 -9.77 8.91
C GLY A 268 -8.48 -10.04 7.60
N VAL A 269 -7.74 -10.16 6.49
CA VAL A 269 -8.33 -10.50 5.19
C VAL A 269 -8.86 -11.94 5.13
N ALA A 270 -8.19 -12.88 5.81
CA ALA A 270 -8.60 -14.28 5.91
C ALA A 270 -9.91 -14.51 6.69
N THR A 271 -10.13 -13.79 7.79
CA THR A 271 -11.24 -14.03 8.73
C THR A 271 -12.57 -13.41 8.30
N THR A 272 -12.55 -12.45 7.39
CA THR A 272 -13.77 -11.76 6.92
C THR A 272 -14.49 -12.48 5.80
N GLY A 273 -13.96 -13.59 5.29
CA GLY A 273 -14.63 -14.49 4.35
C GLY A 273 -15.51 -13.73 3.35
N VAL A 274 -14.92 -12.99 2.41
CA VAL A 274 -15.68 -12.42 1.30
C VAL A 274 -16.23 -13.61 0.51
N THR A 275 -17.41 -14.08 0.89
CA THR A 275 -18.10 -15.19 0.28
C THR A 275 -18.30 -14.83 -1.17
N ALA A 276 -17.67 -15.60 -2.06
CA ALA A 276 -18.09 -15.66 -3.45
C ALA A 276 -19.56 -16.09 -3.42
N ALA A 277 -20.47 -15.19 -3.80
CA ALA A 277 -21.87 -15.52 -3.94
C ALA A 277 -22.02 -16.48 -5.13
N THR A 278 -21.83 -17.78 -4.89
CA THR A 278 -22.40 -18.85 -5.70
C THR A 278 -23.81 -19.09 -5.18
N GLY A 279 -24.83 -18.59 -5.87
CA GLY A 279 -26.22 -18.80 -5.46
C GLY A 279 -27.21 -18.23 -6.47
N SER A 280 -27.71 -19.12 -7.32
CA SER A 280 -28.91 -19.06 -8.16
C SER A 280 -29.92 -17.94 -7.87
N VAL A 281 -30.27 -17.21 -8.94
CA VAL A 281 -31.35 -16.24 -8.99
C VAL A 281 -32.69 -16.99 -9.05
N ASP A 282 -33.47 -16.97 -7.97
CA ASP A 282 -34.89 -17.25 -8.04
C ASP A 282 -35.64 -15.94 -8.30
N VAL A 283 -36.30 -15.89 -9.46
CA VAL A 283 -37.20 -14.81 -9.86
C VAL A 283 -38.51 -14.99 -9.09
N VAL A 284 -38.77 -14.11 -8.11
CA VAL A 284 -40.11 -13.98 -7.52
C VAL A 284 -40.62 -12.55 -7.70
N ALA A 285 -41.76 -12.48 -8.39
CA ALA A 285 -42.48 -11.30 -8.80
C ALA A 285 -42.97 -10.44 -7.62
N ILE A 286 -42.76 -9.13 -7.73
CA ILE A 286 -43.34 -8.13 -6.82
C ILE A 286 -44.82 -7.95 -7.15
N ARG A 287 -45.71 -8.34 -6.23
CA ARG A 287 -47.09 -7.82 -6.18
C ARG A 287 -47.14 -6.65 -5.21
N SER A 288 -47.58 -5.50 -5.73
CA SER A 288 -47.89 -4.30 -4.96
C SER A 288 -49.07 -4.51 -4.02
N SER A 289 -48.95 -3.98 -2.81
CA SER A 289 -50.10 -3.55 -2.00
C SER A 289 -49.71 -2.36 -1.15
N VAL A 290 -50.18 -1.19 -1.56
CA VAL A 290 -50.25 0.06 -0.79
C VAL A 290 -51.62 0.09 -0.10
N VAL A 291 -51.67 0.56 1.15
CA VAL A 291 -52.88 1.14 1.76
C VAL A 291 -52.52 2.50 2.36
N PRO A 292 -53.29 3.58 2.14
CA PRO A 292 -52.94 4.95 2.52
C PRO A 292 -53.66 5.43 3.79
N THR A 293 -53.10 6.42 4.49
CA THR A 293 -53.87 7.37 5.31
C THR A 293 -53.34 8.80 5.14
N ALA A 294 -54.28 9.74 5.11
CA ALA A 294 -54.17 11.11 4.59
C ALA A 294 -53.93 12.17 5.66
N GLY A 295 -53.31 13.29 5.29
CA GLY A 295 -53.23 14.56 6.06
C GLY A 295 -52.45 15.63 5.27
N PRO A 296 -52.80 16.93 5.37
CA PRO A 296 -52.92 17.81 4.20
C PRO A 296 -51.69 18.62 3.81
N ALA A 297 -51.69 19.03 2.54
CA ALA A 297 -50.62 19.68 1.79
C ALA A 297 -50.58 21.22 1.90
N ALA A 298 -49.38 21.80 1.73
CA ALA A 298 -49.13 23.15 1.21
C ALA A 298 -47.65 23.25 0.72
N PRO A 299 -47.26 24.22 -0.13
CA PRO A 299 -47.23 24.11 -1.58
C PRO A 299 -45.81 24.05 -2.18
N VAL A 300 -45.73 23.55 -3.42
CA VAL A 300 -44.52 23.41 -4.24
C VAL A 300 -44.34 24.57 -5.22
N SER A 301 -43.09 24.98 -5.46
CA SER A 301 -42.61 25.63 -6.69
C SER A 301 -41.07 25.60 -6.79
N PRO A 302 -40.47 25.70 -7.99
CA PRO A 302 -39.80 24.55 -8.59
C PRO A 302 -38.29 24.74 -8.79
N GLY A 303 -37.53 23.63 -8.79
CA GLY A 303 -36.14 23.64 -9.24
C GLY A 303 -35.53 22.23 -9.34
N GLY A 304 -35.25 21.80 -10.58
CA GLY A 304 -34.18 20.88 -11.00
C GLY A 304 -34.11 19.45 -10.41
N PRO A 305 -33.95 18.40 -11.25
CA PRO A 305 -33.87 17.03 -10.74
C PRO A 305 -32.54 16.77 -9.99
N GLY A 306 -32.63 16.73 -8.66
CA GLY A 306 -31.61 16.13 -7.81
C GLY A 306 -31.67 14.60 -7.91
N MET A 307 -30.54 13.97 -8.22
CA MET A 307 -30.32 12.54 -8.09
C MET A 307 -30.53 12.13 -6.62
N ALA A 308 -31.63 11.42 -6.34
CA ALA A 308 -31.83 10.75 -5.07
C ALA A 308 -30.85 9.56 -4.98
N ALA A 309 -30.12 9.53 -3.86
CA ALA A 309 -29.22 8.44 -3.51
C ALA A 309 -29.98 7.11 -3.41
N SER A 310 -29.73 6.21 -4.35
CA SER A 310 -30.02 4.79 -4.16
C SER A 310 -29.07 4.25 -3.09
N ARG A 311 -29.65 3.81 -1.97
CA ARG A 311 -28.93 3.05 -0.94
C ARG A 311 -28.51 1.71 -1.54
N SER A 312 -27.25 1.59 -1.94
CA SER A 312 -26.62 0.29 -2.17
C SER A 312 -26.56 -0.48 -0.85
N ALA A 313 -27.05 -1.71 -0.86
CA ALA A 313 -26.88 -2.65 0.22
C ALA A 313 -25.38 -2.89 0.47
N THR A 314 -24.95 -2.62 1.70
CA THR A 314 -23.60 -2.81 2.21
C THR A 314 -23.24 -4.29 2.22
N ILE A 315 -22.30 -4.70 1.37
CA ILE A 315 -21.56 -5.95 1.57
C ILE A 315 -20.50 -5.66 2.62
N GLY A 316 -20.70 -6.19 3.82
CA GLY A 316 -19.93 -5.86 5.03
C GLY A 316 -18.55 -6.50 5.04
N GLY A 317 -17.52 -5.66 5.17
CA GLY A 317 -16.13 -6.05 5.41
C GLY A 317 -15.13 -4.95 5.04
N ALA A 318 -15.41 -3.67 5.34
CA ALA A 318 -14.43 -2.60 5.14
C ALA A 318 -13.33 -2.70 6.21
N PHE A 319 -12.07 -2.90 5.80
CA PHE A 319 -10.95 -2.83 6.72
C PHE A 319 -10.67 -1.38 7.09
N LYS A 320 -10.22 -1.13 8.33
CA LYS A 320 -9.91 0.22 8.77
C LYS A 320 -8.78 0.81 7.91
N GLY A 321 -9.13 1.75 7.02
CA GLY A 321 -8.18 2.48 6.17
C GLY A 321 -8.02 1.94 4.75
N ASP A 322 -8.97 1.14 4.24
CA ASP A 322 -8.99 0.63 2.86
C ASP A 322 -9.98 1.36 1.94
N ALA A 323 -10.63 2.41 2.47
CA ALA A 323 -11.68 3.17 1.81
C ALA A 323 -12.88 2.34 1.32
N GLY A 324 -13.14 1.17 1.89
CA GLY A 324 -14.17 0.24 1.44
C GLY A 324 -13.81 -0.50 0.15
N VAL A 325 -12.52 -0.54 -0.23
CA VAL A 325 -12.02 -1.27 -1.40
C VAL A 325 -11.21 -2.48 -0.93
N PRO A 326 -11.80 -3.69 -0.90
CA PRO A 326 -11.13 -4.90 -0.38
C PRO A 326 -9.81 -5.23 -1.07
N LEU A 327 -9.64 -4.83 -2.34
CA LEU A 327 -8.40 -5.00 -3.10
C LEU A 327 -7.20 -4.36 -2.39
N TYR A 328 -7.36 -3.22 -1.74
CA TYR A 328 -6.25 -2.53 -1.08
C TYR A 328 -5.75 -3.33 0.12
N SER A 329 -6.64 -3.77 0.99
CA SER A 329 -6.28 -4.59 2.15
C SER A 329 -5.76 -5.97 1.74
N LEU A 330 -6.42 -6.61 0.76
CA LEU A 330 -6.02 -7.92 0.25
C LEU A 330 -4.63 -7.87 -0.35
N SER A 331 -4.39 -6.91 -1.26
CA SER A 331 -3.08 -6.76 -1.89
C SER A 331 -2.03 -6.47 -0.82
N GLN A 332 -2.19 -5.47 0.05
CA GLN A 332 -1.15 -5.13 1.03
C GLN A 332 -0.89 -6.25 2.04
N GLY A 333 -1.93 -6.79 2.69
CA GLY A 333 -1.75 -7.82 3.71
C GLY A 333 -1.09 -9.08 3.17
N VAL A 334 -1.62 -9.62 2.07
CA VAL A 334 -1.15 -10.88 1.49
C VAL A 334 0.23 -10.71 0.84
N THR A 335 0.48 -9.60 0.12
CA THR A 335 1.76 -9.43 -0.60
C THR A 335 2.90 -9.00 0.32
N ASN A 336 2.63 -8.21 1.38
CA ASN A 336 3.66 -7.90 2.37
C ASN A 336 4.09 -9.14 3.16
N GLY A 337 3.19 -10.09 3.40
CA GLY A 337 3.56 -11.40 3.93
C GLY A 337 4.64 -12.08 3.08
N GLN A 338 4.52 -12.00 1.75
CA GLN A 338 5.53 -12.51 0.83
C GLN A 338 6.83 -11.69 0.86
N ASP A 339 6.79 -10.36 0.92
CA ASP A 339 7.99 -9.52 1.04
C ASP A 339 8.78 -9.84 2.32
N VAL A 340 8.08 -9.98 3.45
CA VAL A 340 8.66 -10.37 4.73
C VAL A 340 9.27 -11.77 4.62
N LEU A 341 8.53 -12.74 4.08
CA LEU A 341 9.02 -14.10 3.89
C LEU A 341 10.27 -14.14 3.00
N ASN A 342 10.33 -13.30 1.95
CA ASN A 342 11.51 -13.18 1.10
C ASN A 342 12.74 -12.73 1.90
N SER A 343 12.59 -11.75 2.79
CA SER A 343 13.69 -11.32 3.67
C SER A 343 14.07 -12.40 4.69
N VAL A 344 13.10 -13.12 5.25
CA VAL A 344 13.35 -14.21 6.21
C VAL A 344 14.01 -15.41 5.53
N ASN A 345 13.67 -15.71 4.27
CA ASN A 345 14.32 -16.76 3.48
C ASN A 345 15.83 -16.51 3.33
N ALA A 346 16.25 -15.26 3.10
CA ALA A 346 17.67 -14.92 3.06
C ALA A 346 18.37 -15.13 4.41
N ASP A 347 17.68 -14.89 5.53
CA ASP A 347 18.21 -15.15 6.88
C ASP A 347 18.21 -16.66 7.20
N ALA A 348 17.22 -17.42 6.75
CA ALA A 348 17.16 -18.87 6.88
C ALA A 348 18.33 -19.57 6.18
N GLU A 349 18.78 -19.07 5.04
CA GLU A 349 19.94 -19.62 4.34
C GLU A 349 21.25 -19.39 5.10
N LYS A 350 21.39 -18.24 5.77
CA LYS A 350 22.51 -18.01 6.70
C LYS A 350 22.40 -18.97 7.89
N ALA A 351 21.21 -19.16 8.45
CA ALA A 351 20.96 -20.07 9.56
C ALA A 351 21.32 -21.53 9.21
N LYS A 352 20.96 -22.01 8.01
CA LYS A 352 21.38 -23.34 7.51
C LYS A 352 22.90 -23.51 7.51
N ARG A 353 23.65 -22.47 7.10
CA ARG A 353 25.13 -22.49 7.11
C ARG A 353 25.68 -22.54 8.52
N VAL A 354 25.11 -21.80 9.47
CA VAL A 354 25.51 -21.81 10.88
C VAL A 354 25.29 -23.20 11.51
N ILE A 355 24.16 -23.85 11.22
CA ILE A 355 23.88 -25.21 11.72
C ILE A 355 24.90 -26.22 11.19
N ALA A 356 25.23 -26.13 9.91
CA ALA A 356 26.18 -27.00 9.24
C ALA A 356 27.65 -26.74 9.64
N ASP A 357 27.98 -25.57 10.17
CA ASP A 357 29.35 -25.23 10.59
C ASP A 357 29.75 -26.03 11.85
N PRO A 358 30.79 -26.88 11.80
CA PRO A 358 31.28 -27.57 12.99
C PRO A 358 31.87 -26.63 14.04
N LYS A 359 32.23 -25.39 13.67
CA LYS A 359 32.81 -24.38 14.57
C LYS A 359 31.77 -23.51 15.26
N ALA A 360 30.52 -23.49 14.79
CA ALA A 360 29.47 -22.73 15.43
C ALA A 360 29.15 -23.31 16.82
N SER A 361 29.04 -22.42 17.80
CA SER A 361 28.66 -22.73 19.17
C SER A 361 27.24 -23.30 19.25
N LYS A 362 26.92 -23.93 20.38
CA LYS A 362 25.57 -24.45 20.66
C LYS A 362 24.52 -23.34 20.59
N ASP A 363 24.85 -22.15 21.10
CA ASP A 363 23.93 -21.01 21.15
C ASP A 363 23.67 -20.44 19.74
N GLU A 364 24.71 -20.35 18.90
CA GLU A 364 24.56 -19.94 17.50
C GLU A 364 23.69 -20.93 16.72
N LYS A 365 23.90 -22.24 16.91
CA LYS A 365 23.05 -23.26 16.28
C LYS A 365 21.61 -23.22 16.78
N GLN A 366 21.40 -22.96 18.06
CA GLN A 366 20.05 -22.81 18.62
C GLN A 366 19.35 -21.57 18.07
N ALA A 367 20.05 -20.44 17.94
CA ALA A 367 19.52 -19.22 17.33
C ALA A 367 19.16 -19.45 15.85
N ALA A 368 20.05 -20.10 15.09
CA ALA A 368 19.81 -20.47 13.70
C ALA A 368 18.60 -21.39 13.55
N GLN A 369 18.45 -22.38 14.44
CA GLN A 369 17.29 -23.28 14.44
C GLN A 369 15.97 -22.52 14.65
N LYS A 370 15.94 -21.55 15.58
CA LYS A 370 14.76 -20.68 15.78
C LYS A 370 14.42 -19.87 14.54
N THR A 371 15.42 -19.38 13.79
CA THR A 371 15.19 -18.67 12.52
C THR A 371 14.51 -19.58 11.49
N LEU A 372 14.90 -20.86 11.41
CA LEU A 372 14.25 -21.82 10.51
C LEU A 372 12.80 -22.10 10.91
N GLU A 373 12.54 -22.28 12.20
CA GLU A 373 11.18 -22.50 12.73
C GLU A 373 10.27 -21.30 12.45
N GLN A 374 10.76 -20.08 12.71
CA GLN A 374 10.05 -18.84 12.39
C GLN A 374 9.76 -18.71 10.90
N ARG A 375 10.72 -19.07 10.05
CA ARG A 375 10.53 -19.08 8.58
C ARG A 375 9.43 -20.05 8.19
N ASP A 376 9.45 -21.27 8.71
CA ASP A 376 8.47 -22.31 8.37
C ASP A 376 7.05 -21.92 8.80
N GLU A 377 6.91 -21.29 9.96
CA GLU A 377 5.63 -20.74 10.44
C GLU A 377 5.12 -19.63 9.51
N LEU A 378 5.97 -18.64 9.18
CA LEU A 378 5.63 -17.56 8.26
C LEU A 378 5.29 -18.07 6.86
N ALA A 379 6.01 -19.07 6.36
CA ALA A 379 5.74 -19.68 5.06
C ALA A 379 4.35 -20.33 5.04
N LYS A 380 4.01 -21.08 6.09
CA LYS A 380 2.68 -21.70 6.24
C LYS A 380 1.57 -20.64 6.29
N GLU A 381 1.73 -19.61 7.10
CA GLU A 381 0.74 -18.52 7.21
C GLU A 381 0.56 -17.78 5.89
N ASN A 382 1.66 -17.45 5.21
CA ASN A 382 1.65 -16.76 3.93
C ASN A 382 1.01 -17.60 2.81
N VAL A 383 1.30 -18.91 2.75
CA VAL A 383 0.63 -19.83 1.80
C VAL A 383 -0.87 -19.91 2.07
N ALA A 384 -1.28 -20.00 3.33
CA ALA A 384 -2.70 -20.04 3.70
C ALA A 384 -3.42 -18.75 3.27
N ALA A 385 -2.85 -17.58 3.59
CA ALA A 385 -3.41 -16.29 3.22
C ALA A 385 -3.53 -16.14 1.69
N GLN A 386 -2.50 -16.55 0.94
CA GLN A 386 -2.52 -16.50 -0.52
C GLN A 386 -3.54 -17.45 -1.13
N SER A 387 -3.69 -18.66 -0.58
CA SER A 387 -4.65 -19.64 -1.07
C SER A 387 -6.09 -19.15 -0.89
N GLN A 388 -6.39 -18.48 0.22
CA GLN A 388 -7.68 -17.85 0.46
C GLN A 388 -7.94 -16.65 -0.46
N ALA A 389 -6.88 -15.89 -0.78
CA ALA A 389 -6.94 -14.75 -1.68
C ALA A 389 -7.01 -15.13 -3.17
N ALA A 390 -6.55 -16.32 -3.55
CA ALA A 390 -6.37 -16.74 -4.94
C ALA A 390 -7.63 -16.64 -5.79
N GLY A 391 -8.80 -16.97 -5.21
CA GLY A 391 -10.09 -16.85 -5.90
C GLY A 391 -10.44 -15.40 -6.28
N GLN A 392 -10.06 -14.44 -5.44
CA GLN A 392 -10.31 -13.02 -5.69
C GLN A 392 -9.44 -12.50 -6.84
N PHE A 393 -8.15 -12.86 -6.87
CA PHE A 393 -7.25 -12.43 -7.96
C PHE A 393 -7.67 -12.92 -9.35
N ARG A 394 -8.38 -14.05 -9.41
CA ARG A 394 -8.92 -14.64 -10.65
C ARG A 394 -10.26 -14.05 -11.06
N ASN A 395 -11.01 -13.44 -10.13
CA ASN A 395 -12.33 -12.92 -10.37
C ASN A 395 -12.27 -11.73 -11.37
N PRO A 396 -12.91 -11.83 -12.55
CA PRO A 396 -12.92 -10.75 -13.52
C PRO A 396 -13.48 -9.44 -12.95
N ASP A 397 -14.51 -9.47 -12.09
CA ASP A 397 -15.09 -8.29 -11.46
C ASP A 397 -14.15 -7.63 -10.45
N PHE A 398 -13.37 -8.44 -9.73
CA PHE A 398 -12.33 -7.96 -8.83
C PHE A 398 -11.21 -7.25 -9.59
N VAL A 399 -10.99 -7.68 -10.84
CA VAL A 399 -9.97 -7.14 -11.74
C VAL A 399 -10.57 -6.12 -12.73
N ARG A 400 -11.90 -5.94 -12.76
CA ARG A 400 -12.63 -5.07 -13.72
C ARG A 400 -12.45 -3.57 -13.44
N GLY A 401 -11.63 -3.21 -12.45
CA GLY A 401 -11.11 -1.86 -12.28
C GLY A 401 -10.34 -1.34 -13.51
N PHE A 402 -9.90 -2.23 -14.41
CA PHE A 402 -9.25 -1.83 -15.65
C PHE A 402 -10.15 -1.02 -16.59
N GLY A 403 -9.80 0.25 -16.80
CA GLY A 403 -10.52 1.19 -17.65
C GLY A 403 -11.15 2.38 -16.90
N SER A 404 -11.20 2.30 -15.57
CA SER A 404 -11.49 3.42 -14.65
C SER A 404 -10.47 3.39 -13.51
N ASN A 405 -9.18 3.31 -13.81
CA ASN A 405 -8.15 3.06 -12.79
C ASN A 405 -7.82 4.33 -12.01
N GLY A 406 -7.67 4.29 -10.69
CA GLY A 406 -6.87 5.23 -9.91
C GLY A 406 -5.43 4.73 -9.80
N GLY A 407 -4.54 5.57 -9.27
CA GLY A 407 -3.15 5.16 -8.99
C GLY A 407 -3.06 4.02 -7.96
N GLU A 408 -4.01 3.96 -7.02
CA GLU A 408 -4.08 2.92 -5.99
C GLU A 408 -4.25 1.52 -6.55
N GLU A 409 -5.09 1.33 -7.58
CA GLU A 409 -5.28 0.04 -8.23
C GLU A 409 -4.00 -0.46 -8.89
N PHE A 410 -3.27 0.42 -9.59
CA PHE A 410 -1.97 0.05 -10.17
C PHE A 410 -0.96 -0.38 -9.10
N LEU A 411 -0.96 0.28 -7.94
CA LEU A 411 -0.12 -0.13 -6.81
C LEU A 411 -0.52 -1.51 -6.26
N SER A 412 -1.81 -1.79 -6.15
CA SER A 412 -2.31 -3.12 -5.77
C SER A 412 -1.94 -4.19 -6.78
N PHE A 413 -2.04 -3.92 -8.09
CA PHE A 413 -1.62 -4.84 -9.14
C PHE A 413 -0.12 -5.08 -9.14
N LEU A 414 0.70 -4.05 -8.88
CA LEU A 414 2.14 -4.19 -8.74
C LEU A 414 2.46 -5.18 -7.61
N ASN A 415 1.84 -4.98 -6.44
CA ASN A 415 2.05 -5.82 -5.28
C ASN A 415 1.68 -7.29 -5.55
N ILE A 416 0.53 -7.53 -6.18
CA ILE A 416 0.11 -8.90 -6.58
C ILE A 416 1.12 -9.49 -7.58
N SER A 417 1.54 -8.70 -8.57
CA SER A 417 2.49 -9.14 -9.59
C SER A 417 3.84 -9.55 -8.98
N GLU A 418 4.37 -8.77 -8.03
CA GLU A 418 5.63 -9.09 -7.36
C GLU A 418 5.54 -10.30 -6.42
N MET A 419 4.37 -10.54 -5.81
CA MET A 419 4.12 -11.75 -5.03
C MET A 419 4.07 -13.01 -5.92
N MET A 420 3.50 -12.90 -7.12
CA MET A 420 3.38 -14.03 -8.06
C MET A 420 4.68 -14.32 -8.81
N VAL A 421 5.41 -13.29 -9.26
CA VAL A 421 6.60 -13.46 -10.11
C VAL A 421 7.72 -14.26 -9.44
N VAL A 422 7.91 -14.09 -8.11
CA VAL A 422 8.97 -14.81 -7.38
C VAL A 422 8.77 -16.33 -7.40
N LYS A 423 7.50 -16.77 -7.47
CA LYS A 423 7.10 -18.18 -7.58
C LYS A 423 7.13 -18.65 -9.04
N GLY A 424 6.75 -17.79 -9.98
CA GLY A 424 6.62 -18.12 -11.40
C GLY A 424 5.47 -19.11 -11.65
N GLY A 425 5.65 -19.99 -12.64
CA GLY A 425 4.67 -21.02 -12.97
C GLY A 425 3.45 -20.50 -13.74
N THR A 426 2.40 -21.32 -13.81
CA THR A 426 1.20 -21.05 -14.63
C THR A 426 0.42 -19.85 -14.13
N GLU A 427 0.24 -19.71 -12.81
CA GLU A 427 -0.51 -18.59 -12.23
C GLU A 427 0.12 -17.23 -12.56
N TRP A 428 1.45 -17.15 -12.48
CA TRP A 428 2.19 -15.96 -12.92
C TRP A 428 1.96 -15.66 -14.40
N LYS A 429 2.07 -16.67 -15.28
CA LYS A 429 1.91 -16.49 -16.73
C LYS A 429 0.50 -16.00 -17.09
N GLU A 430 -0.53 -16.53 -16.45
CA GLU A 430 -1.92 -16.11 -16.63
C GLU A 430 -2.14 -14.67 -16.15
N TRP A 431 -1.63 -14.35 -14.96
CA TRP A 431 -1.72 -13.01 -14.38
C TRP A 431 -0.96 -11.97 -15.22
N ASP A 432 0.32 -12.20 -15.51
CA ASP A 432 1.14 -11.31 -16.32
C ASP A 432 0.55 -11.17 -17.73
N GLY A 433 0.11 -12.26 -18.36
CA GLY A 433 -0.58 -12.20 -19.66
C GLY A 433 -1.79 -11.25 -19.64
N LYS A 434 -2.59 -11.28 -18.57
CA LYS A 434 -3.71 -10.36 -18.37
C LYS A 434 -3.26 -8.91 -18.18
N MET A 435 -2.19 -8.68 -17.40
CA MET A 435 -1.63 -7.33 -17.20
C MET A 435 -1.08 -6.75 -18.51
N GLN A 436 -0.36 -7.56 -19.29
CA GLN A 436 0.21 -7.19 -20.58
C GLN A 436 -0.87 -6.92 -21.64
N ASP A 437 -2.03 -7.58 -21.57
CA ASP A 437 -3.16 -7.29 -22.46
C ASP A 437 -3.93 -6.03 -22.03
N THR A 438 -4.13 -5.86 -20.72
CA THR A 438 -5.10 -4.88 -20.22
C THR A 438 -4.51 -3.51 -19.93
N VAL A 439 -3.34 -3.45 -19.27
CA VAL A 439 -2.72 -2.16 -18.90
C VAL A 439 -2.42 -1.29 -20.13
N PRO A 440 -1.87 -1.82 -21.24
CA PRO A 440 -1.61 -1.01 -22.44
C PRO A 440 -2.85 -0.40 -23.09
N LYS A 441 -4.02 -1.03 -22.96
CA LYS A 441 -5.28 -0.52 -23.54
C LYS A 441 -5.75 0.78 -22.86
N ALA A 442 -5.27 1.05 -21.64
CA ALA A 442 -5.55 2.27 -20.90
C ALA A 442 -4.49 3.37 -21.08
N GLN A 443 -3.50 3.17 -21.96
CA GLN A 443 -2.44 4.17 -22.20
C GLN A 443 -2.97 5.35 -23.01
N ASP A 444 -2.68 6.57 -22.56
CA ASP A 444 -2.99 7.81 -23.27
C ASP A 444 -2.12 7.93 -24.54
N LYS A 445 -2.58 8.77 -25.48
CA LYS A 445 -1.87 9.01 -26.76
C LYS A 445 -0.45 9.58 -26.57
N ASP A 446 -0.22 10.31 -25.48
CA ASP A 446 1.07 10.89 -25.11
C ASP A 446 2.03 9.86 -24.46
N GLY A 447 1.57 8.62 -24.26
CA GLY A 447 2.34 7.55 -23.62
C GLY A 447 2.15 7.46 -22.10
N SER A 448 1.45 8.40 -21.48
CA SER A 448 1.16 8.35 -20.04
C SER A 448 0.01 7.41 -19.70
N TRP A 449 -0.13 7.13 -18.42
CA TRP A 449 -1.39 6.68 -17.83
C TRP A 449 -1.86 7.74 -16.86
N SER A 450 -3.18 7.93 -16.81
CA SER A 450 -3.85 8.84 -15.89
C SER A 450 -4.87 8.08 -15.05
N GLY A 451 -5.12 8.57 -13.84
CA GLY A 451 -6.13 8.01 -12.96
C GLY A 451 -7.48 8.68 -13.16
N HIS A 452 -8.57 7.93 -13.03
CA HIS A 452 -9.95 8.40 -13.18
C HIS A 452 -10.63 8.65 -11.81
N HIS A 453 -10.03 8.18 -10.72
CA HIS A 453 -10.45 8.47 -9.34
C HIS A 453 -9.29 8.28 -8.35
N CYS A 454 -9.49 8.80 -7.13
CA CYS A 454 -8.54 8.71 -6.00
C CYS A 454 -7.18 9.37 -6.29
N ILE A 455 -6.15 8.64 -6.72
CA ILE A 455 -4.92 9.22 -7.30
C ILE A 455 -5.10 9.34 -8.82
N THR A 456 -5.06 10.56 -9.33
CA THR A 456 -5.27 10.89 -10.75
C THR A 456 -4.02 11.42 -11.45
N GLY A 457 -2.99 11.82 -10.70
CA GLY A 457 -1.75 12.37 -11.25
C GLY A 457 -1.06 11.45 -12.26
N LYS A 458 -0.72 11.99 -13.45
CA LYS A 458 -0.12 11.25 -14.57
C LYS A 458 1.24 10.63 -14.21
N THR A 459 2.05 11.30 -13.39
CA THR A 459 3.37 10.79 -13.01
C THR A 459 3.24 9.49 -12.21
N PHE A 460 2.46 9.51 -11.13
CA PHE A 460 2.25 8.32 -10.30
C PHE A 460 1.62 7.18 -11.11
N CYS A 461 0.54 7.47 -11.84
CA CYS A 461 -0.19 6.46 -12.59
C CYS A 461 0.68 5.84 -13.70
N THR A 462 1.43 6.66 -14.45
CA THR A 462 2.38 6.16 -15.46
C THR A 462 3.44 5.28 -14.82
N SER A 463 4.02 5.72 -13.71
CA SER A 463 5.07 4.97 -13.02
C SER A 463 4.55 3.64 -12.47
N ALA A 464 3.37 3.63 -11.85
CA ALA A 464 2.75 2.43 -11.32
C ALA A 464 2.35 1.44 -12.42
N ALA A 465 1.76 1.93 -13.53
CA ALA A 465 1.44 1.11 -14.70
C ALA A 465 2.69 0.48 -15.33
N LEU A 466 3.79 1.24 -15.45
CA LEU A 466 5.08 0.71 -15.90
C LEU A 466 5.59 -0.39 -14.95
N LEU A 467 5.49 -0.20 -13.64
CA LEU A 467 5.93 -1.19 -12.66
C LEU A 467 5.12 -2.48 -12.74
N VAL A 468 3.81 -2.40 -13.01
CA VAL A 468 2.98 -3.59 -13.29
C VAL A 468 3.49 -4.33 -14.54
N LEU A 469 3.72 -3.60 -15.63
CA LEU A 469 4.19 -4.18 -16.90
C LEU A 469 5.62 -4.75 -16.80
N LEU A 470 6.41 -4.27 -15.84
CA LEU A 470 7.80 -4.64 -15.61
C LEU A 470 7.99 -5.52 -14.36
N ALA A 471 6.93 -6.14 -13.85
CA ALA A 471 7.02 -6.97 -12.66
C ALA A 471 7.96 -8.19 -12.84
N ASP A 472 8.12 -8.69 -14.07
CA ASP A 472 9.11 -9.71 -14.46
C ASP A 472 10.57 -9.31 -14.18
N ARG A 473 10.83 -8.01 -14.07
CA ARG A 473 12.15 -7.43 -13.77
C ARG A 473 12.34 -7.15 -12.29
N THR A 474 11.47 -7.66 -11.43
CA THR A 474 11.68 -7.58 -9.98
C THR A 474 12.82 -8.51 -9.59
N GLN A 475 13.80 -7.97 -8.88
CA GLN A 475 15.00 -8.73 -8.52
C GLN A 475 14.90 -9.31 -7.11
N PHE A 476 15.38 -10.53 -6.96
CA PHE A 476 15.42 -11.29 -5.71
C PHE A 476 16.74 -12.04 -5.61
N PRO A 477 17.25 -12.31 -4.40
CA PRO A 477 18.34 -13.27 -4.23
C PRO A 477 17.96 -14.66 -4.77
N ASP A 478 18.95 -15.38 -5.32
CA ASP A 478 18.76 -16.70 -5.94
C ASP A 478 18.15 -17.74 -4.98
N ASP A 479 18.54 -17.68 -3.73
CA ASP A 479 18.08 -18.54 -2.65
C ASP A 479 16.63 -18.23 -2.24
N VAL A 480 16.23 -16.97 -2.25
CA VAL A 480 14.83 -16.55 -2.09
C VAL A 480 13.95 -17.09 -3.21
N ILE A 481 14.40 -17.04 -4.46
CA ILE A 481 13.66 -17.62 -5.61
C ILE A 481 13.49 -19.13 -5.42
N LYS A 482 14.56 -19.83 -5.02
CA LYS A 482 14.52 -21.27 -4.77
C LYS A 482 13.55 -21.63 -3.64
N ALA A 483 13.61 -20.91 -2.52
CA ALA A 483 12.72 -21.12 -1.38
C ALA A 483 11.24 -20.89 -1.76
N ALA A 484 10.93 -19.78 -2.45
CA ALA A 484 9.57 -19.48 -2.87
C ALA A 484 8.99 -20.54 -3.82
N ARG A 485 9.81 -21.09 -4.72
CA ARG A 485 9.41 -22.20 -5.62
C ARG A 485 9.23 -23.51 -4.88
N GLU A 486 10.07 -23.80 -3.89
CA GLU A 486 9.93 -24.99 -3.04
C GLU A 486 8.63 -24.94 -2.24
N ASP A 487 8.34 -23.79 -1.62
CA ASP A 487 7.10 -23.57 -0.86
C ASP A 487 5.86 -23.71 -1.77
N ALA A 488 5.92 -23.13 -2.98
CA ALA A 488 4.84 -23.26 -3.97
C ALA A 488 4.63 -24.72 -4.43
N ARG A 489 5.72 -25.49 -4.65
CA ARG A 489 5.64 -26.91 -5.01
C ARG A 489 4.99 -27.73 -3.89
N LYS A 490 5.45 -27.55 -2.64
CA LYS A 490 4.88 -28.23 -1.47
C LYS A 490 3.40 -27.92 -1.30
N ALA A 491 3.01 -26.66 -1.46
CA ALA A 491 1.61 -26.25 -1.39
C ALA A 491 0.75 -26.94 -2.48
N ALA A 492 1.27 -27.07 -3.71
CA ALA A 492 0.58 -27.76 -4.79
C ALA A 492 0.44 -29.27 -4.54
N GLU A 493 1.45 -29.92 -3.97
CA GLU A 493 1.43 -31.33 -3.58
C GLU A 493 0.36 -31.61 -2.50
N VAL A 494 0.27 -30.74 -1.48
CA VAL A 494 -0.76 -30.83 -0.43
C VAL A 494 -2.15 -30.68 -1.05
N LYS A 495 -2.36 -29.65 -1.87
CA LYS A 495 -3.64 -29.42 -2.53
C LYS A 495 -4.08 -30.60 -3.40
N ALA A 496 -3.17 -31.18 -4.19
CA ALA A 496 -3.48 -32.33 -5.02
C ALA A 496 -3.87 -33.57 -4.19
N ALA A 497 -3.23 -33.77 -3.02
CA ALA A 497 -3.57 -34.86 -2.11
C ALA A 497 -4.97 -34.66 -1.50
N GLU A 498 -5.33 -33.43 -1.11
CA GLU A 498 -6.66 -33.08 -0.59
C GLU A 498 -7.75 -33.28 -1.65
N GLU A 499 -7.52 -32.82 -2.89
CA GLU A 499 -8.47 -33.01 -4.00
C GLU A 499 -8.69 -34.49 -4.32
N LYS A 500 -7.61 -35.29 -4.31
CA LYS A 500 -7.72 -36.74 -4.50
C LYS A 500 -8.54 -37.40 -3.39
N LYS A 501 -8.29 -37.02 -2.13
CA LYS A 501 -9.06 -37.53 -0.98
C LYS A 501 -10.54 -37.17 -1.08
N ALA A 502 -10.87 -35.92 -1.42
CA ALA A 502 -12.25 -35.47 -1.59
C ALA A 502 -12.95 -36.22 -2.75
N ALA A 503 -12.25 -36.47 -3.85
CA ALA A 503 -12.79 -37.25 -4.97
C ALA A 503 -13.02 -38.73 -4.61
N GLU A 504 -12.17 -39.31 -3.77
CA GLU A 504 -12.36 -40.68 -3.26
C GLU A 504 -13.56 -40.75 -2.30
N GLU A 505 -13.70 -39.79 -1.38
CA GLU A 505 -14.85 -39.70 -0.45
C GLU A 505 -16.18 -39.57 -1.22
N LYS A 506 -16.23 -38.68 -2.23
CA LYS A 506 -17.42 -38.50 -3.08
C LYS A 506 -17.80 -39.79 -3.83
N LYS A 507 -16.81 -40.55 -4.33
CA LYS A 507 -17.05 -41.85 -4.98
C LYS A 507 -17.59 -42.91 -4.02
N VAL A 508 -17.25 -42.84 -2.74
CA VAL A 508 -17.81 -43.75 -1.71
C VAL A 508 -19.24 -43.37 -1.38
N GLU A 509 -19.55 -42.07 -1.33
CA GLU A 509 -20.90 -41.56 -1.09
C GLU A 509 -21.85 -41.87 -2.26
N GLU A 510 -21.42 -41.70 -3.51
CA GLU A 510 -22.21 -42.05 -4.72
C GLU A 510 -22.46 -43.57 -4.88
N LYS A 511 -21.70 -44.42 -4.17
CA LYS A 511 -21.86 -45.88 -4.17
C LYS A 511 -22.75 -46.40 -3.03
N LYS A 512 -23.10 -45.56 -2.06
CA LYS A 512 -24.03 -45.86 -0.98
C LYS A 512 -25.42 -45.37 -1.35
#